data_AF-A0A7L3MII4-F1
#
_entry.id   AF-A0A7L3MII4-F1
#
_cell.length_a   1.000
_cell.length_b   1.000
_cell.length_c   1.000
_cell.angle_alpha   90.00
_cell.angle_beta   90.00
_cell.angle_gamma   90.00
#
_symmetry.space_group_name_H-M   'P 1'
#
loop_
_entity.id
_entity.type
_entity.pdbx_description
1 polymer ?
#
loop_
_entity_poly.entity_id
_entity_poly.type
_entity_poly.pdbx_seq_one_letter_code
_entity_poly.pdbx_strand_id
1 'polypeptide(L)'
;CPRCMQCDTKFDFITRKHHCRRCGKCFCDKCCSKKVPLPRMCFVDPVRQCAECALVSQKETEFYDKQLKVLMNGATFFVTLGTSDKSELMVCRLSNNQRYLVLDGDSHYEIEIIQISTVQIL
;
A
#
# COMPACT_ATOMS: atom_id res chain seq x y z
N CYS A 1 25.25 12.52 -8.36
CA CYS A 1 25.54 11.13 -7.92
C CYS A 1 26.62 10.47 -8.79
N PRO A 2 27.89 10.38 -8.34
CA PRO A 2 28.98 9.73 -9.08
C PRO A 2 29.12 8.22 -8.82
N ARG A 3 28.43 7.69 -7.80
CA ARG A 3 28.50 6.29 -7.36
C ARG A 3 27.12 5.71 -7.13
N CYS A 4 26.99 4.38 -7.17
CA CYS A 4 25.76 3.67 -6.83
C CYS A 4 25.39 3.93 -5.35
N MET A 5 24.15 4.36 -5.08
CA MET A 5 23.68 4.64 -3.72
C MET A 5 23.42 3.40 -2.85
N GLN A 6 23.67 2.19 -3.38
CA GLN A 6 23.56 0.92 -2.63
C GLN A 6 24.92 0.26 -2.38
N CYS A 7 25.76 0.14 -3.42
CA CYS A 7 27.01 -0.63 -3.36
C CYS A 7 28.27 0.23 -3.59
N ASP A 8 28.11 1.55 -3.68
CA ASP A 8 29.18 2.55 -3.87
C ASP A 8 30.08 2.38 -5.11
N THR A 9 29.73 1.45 -6.03
CA THR A 9 30.44 1.29 -7.29
C THR A 9 30.43 2.59 -8.08
N LYS A 10 31.63 3.03 -8.51
CA LYS A 10 31.80 4.22 -9.34
C LYS A 10 31.14 4.01 -10.70
N PHE A 11 30.43 5.03 -11.16
CA PHE A 11 29.90 5.04 -12.52
C PHE A 11 30.97 5.46 -13.52
N ASP A 12 31.00 4.80 -14.66
CA ASP A 12 31.91 5.05 -15.78
C ASP A 12 31.25 4.66 -17.11
N PHE A 13 32.03 4.50 -18.18
CA PHE A 13 31.52 4.12 -19.49
C PHE A 13 30.93 2.71 -19.55
N ILE A 14 31.34 1.81 -18.64
CA ILE A 14 30.87 0.42 -18.55
C ILE A 14 29.70 0.34 -17.55
N THR A 15 29.86 0.91 -16.35
CA THR A 15 28.86 0.94 -15.29
C THR A 15 28.00 2.20 -15.42
N ARG A 16 26.88 2.07 -16.14
CA ARG A 16 25.94 3.17 -16.36
C ARG A 16 25.06 3.45 -15.14
N LYS A 17 24.53 4.67 -15.08
CA LYS A 17 23.62 5.16 -14.03
C LYS A 17 22.19 4.77 -14.33
N HIS A 18 21.46 4.34 -13.31
CA HIS A 18 20.03 4.06 -13.39
C HIS A 18 19.30 4.64 -12.19
N HIS A 19 18.10 5.22 -12.41
CA HIS A 19 17.27 5.70 -11.32
C HIS A 19 16.15 4.70 -11.01
N CYS A 20 15.89 4.45 -9.72
CA CYS A 20 14.69 3.76 -9.29
C CYS A 20 13.49 4.69 -9.49
N ARG A 21 12.44 4.24 -10.19
CA ARG A 21 11.26 5.09 -10.47
C ARG A 21 10.39 5.37 -9.23
N ARG A 22 10.55 4.59 -8.16
CA ARG A 22 9.79 4.78 -6.91
C ARG A 22 10.47 5.76 -5.95
N CYS A 23 11.77 5.59 -5.67
CA CYS A 23 12.49 6.44 -4.71
C CYS A 23 13.41 7.51 -5.33
N GLY A 24 13.59 7.53 -6.65
CA GLY A 24 14.42 8.51 -7.37
C GLY A 24 15.93 8.35 -7.19
N LYS A 25 16.40 7.51 -6.26
CA LYS A 25 17.83 7.25 -6.00
C LYS A 25 18.55 6.63 -7.21
N CYS A 26 19.87 6.82 -7.26
CA CYS A 26 20.74 6.41 -8.38
C CYS A 26 21.52 5.12 -8.07
N PHE A 27 21.51 4.17 -8.99
CA PHE A 27 22.03 2.82 -8.82
C PHE A 27 22.76 2.31 -10.07
N CYS A 28 23.62 1.30 -9.91
CA CYS A 28 24.08 0.47 -11.02
C CYS A 28 23.00 -0.53 -11.45
N ASP A 29 23.20 -1.21 -12.59
CA ASP A 29 22.23 -2.17 -13.11
C ASP A 29 21.93 -3.29 -12.11
N LYS A 30 22.98 -3.87 -11.49
CA LYS A 30 22.85 -4.95 -10.49
C LYS A 30 21.97 -4.57 -9.29
N CYS A 31 22.09 -3.35 -8.79
CA CYS A 31 21.32 -2.89 -7.62
C CYS A 31 19.88 -2.43 -7.96
N CYS A 32 19.55 -2.35 -9.26
CA CYS A 32 18.30 -1.78 -9.72
C CYS A 32 17.83 -2.47 -11.01
N SER A 33 17.92 -3.80 -11.10
CA SER A 33 17.64 -4.56 -12.33
C SER A 33 16.18 -4.95 -12.51
N LYS A 34 15.40 -4.98 -11.42
CA LYS A 34 14.00 -5.43 -11.44
C LYS A 34 13.11 -4.40 -12.12
N LYS A 35 12.21 -4.87 -12.99
CA LYS A 35 11.07 -4.09 -13.49
C LYS A 35 9.80 -4.57 -12.79
N VAL A 36 9.07 -3.66 -12.14
CA VAL A 36 7.87 -3.99 -11.34
C VAL A 36 6.77 -2.98 -11.69
N PRO A 37 5.49 -3.41 -11.78
CA PRO A 37 4.36 -2.48 -11.94
C PRO A 37 4.36 -1.40 -10.86
N LEU A 38 3.99 -0.17 -11.23
CA LEU A 38 3.85 0.95 -10.30
C LEU A 38 2.64 1.83 -10.67
N PRO A 39 1.43 1.25 -10.74
CA PRO A 39 0.24 1.93 -11.28
C PRO A 39 -0.17 3.15 -10.46
N ARG A 40 0.08 3.15 -9.15
CA ARG A 40 -0.22 4.30 -8.26
C ARG A 40 0.63 5.54 -8.50
N MET A 41 1.74 5.41 -9.21
CA MET A 41 2.52 6.55 -9.71
C MET A 41 2.28 6.79 -11.20
N CYS A 42 1.15 6.34 -11.74
CA CYS A 42 0.71 6.53 -13.12
C CYS A 42 1.63 5.91 -14.19
N PHE A 43 2.41 4.88 -13.83
CA PHE A 43 3.15 4.10 -14.81
C PHE A 43 2.29 2.95 -15.34
N VAL A 44 2.11 2.91 -16.66
CA VAL A 44 1.37 1.83 -17.36
C VAL A 44 2.20 0.55 -17.40
N ASP A 45 3.46 0.66 -17.83
CA ASP A 45 4.37 -0.49 -17.95
C ASP A 45 5.20 -0.72 -16.67
N PRO A 46 5.68 -1.96 -16.43
CA PRO A 46 6.63 -2.25 -15.36
C PRO A 46 7.90 -1.40 -15.45
N VAL A 47 8.21 -0.69 -14.37
CA VAL A 47 9.33 0.25 -14.31
C VAL A 47 10.49 -0.27 -13.47
N ARG A 48 11.69 0.20 -13.80
CA ARG A 48 12.92 -0.17 -13.10
C ARG A 48 12.91 0.32 -11.65
N GLN A 49 13.16 -0.58 -10.69
CA GLN A 49 13.25 -0.27 -9.28
C GLN A 49 14.45 -0.90 -8.58
N CYS A 50 14.92 -0.28 -7.50
CA CYS A 50 15.90 -0.92 -6.61
C CYS A 50 15.26 -2.10 -5.88
N ALA A 51 16.09 -3.00 -5.35
CA ALA A 51 15.62 -4.22 -4.69
C ALA A 51 14.60 -3.96 -3.57
N GLU A 52 14.86 -2.95 -2.74
CA GLU A 52 13.98 -2.55 -1.63
C GLU A 52 12.62 -2.06 -2.14
N CYS A 53 12.61 -1.11 -3.07
CA CYS A 53 11.36 -0.57 -3.63
C CYS A 53 10.56 -1.62 -4.40
N ALA A 54 11.23 -2.55 -5.09
CA ALA A 54 10.58 -3.64 -5.78
C ALA A 54 9.79 -4.53 -4.81
N LEU A 55 10.34 -4.87 -3.64
CA LEU A 55 9.65 -5.65 -2.61
C LEU A 55 8.43 -4.91 -2.07
N VAL A 56 8.55 -3.60 -1.81
CA VAL A 56 7.42 -2.79 -1.33
C VAL A 56 6.32 -2.72 -2.38
N SER A 57 6.66 -2.44 -3.64
CA SER A 57 5.67 -2.37 -4.73
C SER A 57 4.95 -3.70 -4.95
N GLN A 58 5.63 -4.84 -4.79
CA GLN A 58 5.01 -6.16 -4.90
C GLN A 58 3.98 -6.39 -3.79
N LYS A 59 4.33 -6.09 -2.54
CA LYS A 59 3.39 -6.18 -1.41
C LYS A 59 2.20 -5.24 -1.57
N GLU A 60 2.43 -4.02 -2.07
CA GLU A 60 1.36 -3.07 -2.38
C GLU A 60 0.41 -3.64 -3.44
N THR A 61 0.94 -4.15 -4.55
CA THR A 61 0.12 -4.79 -5.60
C THR A 61 -0.69 -5.95 -5.05
N GLU A 62 -0.10 -6.83 -4.26
CA GLU A 62 -0.82 -7.95 -3.63
C GLU A 62 -1.95 -7.48 -2.71
N PHE A 63 -1.72 -6.44 -1.91
CA PHE A 63 -2.75 -5.84 -1.06
C PHE A 63 -3.90 -5.29 -1.90
N TYR A 64 -3.61 -4.51 -2.95
CA TYR A 64 -4.65 -3.89 -3.76
C TYR A 64 -5.44 -4.87 -4.63
N ASP A 65 -4.79 -5.91 -5.15
CA ASP A 65 -5.44 -6.89 -6.01
C ASP A 65 -6.33 -7.86 -5.22
N LYS A 66 -5.89 -8.22 -4.00
CA LYS A 66 -6.54 -9.27 -3.20
C LYS A 66 -7.29 -8.70 -2.01
N GLN A 67 -6.62 -7.93 -1.16
CA GLN A 67 -7.17 -7.54 0.15
C GLN A 67 -8.13 -6.36 0.05
N LEU A 68 -7.82 -5.35 -0.76
CA LEU A 68 -8.67 -4.17 -0.87
C LEU A 68 -10.11 -4.53 -1.31
N LYS A 69 -10.27 -5.44 -2.27
CA LYS A 69 -11.59 -5.90 -2.71
C LYS A 69 -12.37 -6.55 -1.58
N VAL A 70 -11.72 -7.39 -0.77
CA VAL A 70 -12.34 -8.04 0.39
C VAL A 70 -12.78 -6.98 1.41
N LEU A 71 -11.92 -6.01 1.72
CA LEU A 71 -12.23 -4.94 2.66
C LEU A 71 -13.36 -4.02 2.17
N MET A 72 -13.46 -3.76 0.86
CA MET A 72 -14.52 -2.93 0.27
C MET A 72 -15.86 -3.68 0.15
N ASN A 73 -15.83 -4.99 -0.11
CA ASN A 73 -17.04 -5.82 -0.10
C ASN A 73 -17.65 -5.91 1.31
N GLY A 74 -16.80 -5.86 2.33
CA GLY A 74 -17.21 -5.92 3.72
C GLY A 74 -17.47 -7.32 4.24
N ALA A 75 -17.67 -7.38 5.55
CA ALA A 75 -18.12 -8.58 6.24
C ALA A 75 -19.03 -8.19 7.40
N THR A 76 -19.87 -9.14 7.83
CA THR A 76 -20.81 -8.92 8.92
C THR A 76 -20.13 -9.19 10.26
N PHE A 77 -20.27 -8.26 11.20
CA PHE A 77 -19.74 -8.35 12.56
C PHE A 77 -20.79 -7.95 13.58
N PHE A 78 -20.66 -8.45 14.80
CA PHE A 78 -21.36 -7.88 15.95
C PHE A 78 -20.58 -6.67 16.44
N VAL A 79 -21.20 -5.49 16.35
CA VAL A 79 -20.62 -4.21 16.74
C VAL A 79 -21.25 -3.75 18.04
N THR A 80 -20.41 -3.32 18.98
CA THR A 80 -20.84 -2.71 20.24
C THR A 80 -20.30 -1.29 20.28
N LEU A 81 -21.18 -0.29 20.35
CA LEU A 81 -20.81 1.12 20.33
C LEU A 81 -20.81 1.68 21.77
N GLY A 82 -19.67 2.24 22.19
CA GLY A 82 -19.52 2.85 23.52
C GLY A 82 -19.66 1.84 24.67
N THR A 83 -20.34 2.25 25.75
CA THR A 83 -20.60 1.42 26.94
C THR A 83 -21.98 0.72 26.89
N SER A 84 -22.60 0.64 25.72
CA SER A 84 -23.87 -0.07 25.56
C SER A 84 -23.64 -1.57 25.68
N ASP A 85 -24.42 -2.26 26.51
CA ASP A 85 -24.41 -3.74 26.56
C ASP A 85 -25.08 -4.38 25.33
N LYS A 86 -25.68 -3.56 24.46
CA LYS A 86 -26.36 -4.04 23.25
C LYS A 86 -25.40 -4.06 22.07
N SER A 87 -25.15 -5.25 21.55
CA SER A 87 -24.49 -5.48 20.27
C SER A 87 -25.49 -5.45 19.12
N GLU A 88 -25.09 -4.88 17.98
CA GLU A 88 -25.85 -4.86 16.73
C GLU A 88 -25.09 -5.66 15.66
N LEU A 89 -25.81 -6.39 14.80
CA LEU A 89 -25.21 -7.07 13.65
C LEU A 89 -25.08 -6.07 12.50
N MET A 90 -23.84 -5.72 12.13
CA MET A 90 -23.57 -4.70 11.11
C MET A 90 -22.63 -5.22 10.02
N VAL A 91 -22.82 -4.75 8.79
CA VAL A 91 -21.85 -4.93 7.70
C VAL A 91 -20.77 -3.85 7.84
N CYS A 92 -19.54 -4.28 8.07
CA CYS A 92 -18.38 -3.40 8.21
C CYS A 92 -17.53 -3.47 6.93
N ARG A 93 -17.28 -2.31 6.30
CA ARG A 93 -16.56 -2.24 5.02
C ARG A 93 -15.78 -0.94 4.86
N LEU A 94 -14.76 -0.96 4.02
CA LEU A 94 -14.11 0.27 3.57
C LEU A 94 -14.95 0.98 2.51
N SER A 95 -14.99 2.30 2.56
CA SER A 95 -15.58 3.13 1.51
C SER A 95 -14.81 3.00 0.18
N ASN A 96 -15.45 3.36 -0.94
CA ASN A 96 -14.84 3.27 -2.28
C ASN A 96 -13.55 4.10 -2.41
N ASN A 97 -13.49 5.24 -1.73
CA ASN A 97 -12.32 6.11 -1.69
C ASN A 97 -11.32 5.73 -0.58
N GLN A 98 -11.56 4.65 0.17
CA GLN A 98 -10.72 4.16 1.26
C GLN A 98 -10.47 5.20 2.36
N ARG A 99 -11.44 6.11 2.60
CA ARG A 99 -11.33 7.16 3.64
C ARG A 99 -12.15 6.89 4.89
N TYR A 100 -13.18 6.05 4.78
CA TYR A 100 -14.10 5.75 5.86
C TYR A 100 -14.19 4.24 6.07
N LEU A 101 -14.28 3.84 7.33
CA LEU A 101 -14.82 2.55 7.74
C LEU A 101 -16.33 2.76 7.94
N VAL A 102 -17.12 2.09 7.12
CA VAL A 102 -18.58 2.17 7.13
C VAL A 102 -19.13 0.99 7.94
N LEU A 103 -20.05 1.28 8.85
CA LEU A 103 -20.80 0.32 9.63
C LEU A 103 -22.28 0.46 9.26
N ASP A 104 -22.81 -0.50 8.52
CA ASP A 104 -24.18 -0.52 8.00
C ASP A 104 -25.02 -1.57 8.72
N GLY A 105 -26.04 -1.15 9.47
CA GLY A 105 -27.03 -2.00 10.15
C GLY A 105 -28.42 -1.34 10.14
N ASP A 106 -29.12 -1.39 11.28
CA ASP A 106 -30.30 -0.56 11.51
C ASP A 106 -29.90 0.92 11.57
N SER A 107 -28.69 1.18 12.07
CA SER A 107 -28.03 2.49 12.06
C SER A 107 -26.89 2.54 11.04
N HIS A 108 -26.54 3.75 10.61
CA HIS A 108 -25.43 3.99 9.67
C HIS A 108 -24.36 4.86 10.33
N TYR A 109 -23.11 4.37 10.35
CA TYR A 109 -21.97 5.10 10.86
C TYR A 109 -20.82 5.11 9.85
N GLU A 110 -20.17 6.27 9.73
CA GLU A 110 -18.95 6.44 8.96
C GLU A 110 -17.83 6.93 9.87
N ILE A 111 -16.80 6.10 10.04
CA ILE A 111 -15.63 6.43 10.84
C ILE A 111 -14.51 6.87 9.90
N GLU A 112 -14.10 8.12 10.00
CA GLU A 112 -12.93 8.63 9.27
C GLU A 112 -11.67 7.87 9.69
N ILE A 113 -11.03 7.20 8.73
CA ILE A 113 -9.82 6.41 8.98
C ILE A 113 -8.69 7.29 9.53
N ILE A 114 -8.65 8.56 9.13
CA ILE A 114 -7.65 9.52 9.60
C ILE A 114 -7.78 9.85 11.11
N GLN A 115 -8.94 9.58 11.71
CA GLN A 115 -9.19 9.79 13.14
C GLN A 115 -8.87 8.55 13.98
N ILE A 116 -8.64 7.39 13.35
CA ILE A 116 -8.33 6.15 14.06
C ILE A 116 -6.88 6.19 14.55
N SER A 117 -6.71 6.27 15.87
CA SER A 117 -5.38 6.31 16.51
C SER A 117 -4.76 4.93 16.71
N THR A 118 -5.59 3.92 17.02
CA THR A 118 -5.15 2.56 17.33
C THR A 118 -6.12 1.52 16.77
N VAL A 119 -5.59 0.42 16.25
CA VAL A 119 -6.35 -0.75 15.84
C VAL A 119 -5.71 -1.98 16.44
N GLN A 120 -6.51 -2.81 17.10
CA GLN A 120 -6.08 -4.07 17.68
C GLN A 120 -7.07 -5.17 17.28
N ILE A 121 -6.53 -6.34 16.97
CA ILE A 121 -7.31 -7.55 16.73
C ILE A 121 -7.28 -8.33 18.05
N LEU A 122 -8.46 -8.64 18.59
CA LEU A 122 -8.64 -9.42 19.81
C LEU A 122 -8.68 -10.91 19.51
#